data_AF-A0A1D8NKM6-F1
#
_entry.id   AF-A0A1D8NKM6-F1
#
_cell.length_a   1.000
_cell.length_b   1.000
_cell.length_c   1.000
_cell.angle_alpha   90.00
_cell.angle_beta   90.00
_cell.angle_gamma   90.00
#
_symmetry.space_group_name_H-M   'P 1'
#
loop_
_entity.id
_entity.type
_entity.pdbx_description
1 polymer ?
#
loop_
_entity_poly.entity_id
_entity_poly.type
_entity_poly.pdbx_seq_one_letter_code
_entity_poly.pdbx_strand_id
1 'polypeptide(L)'
;MEQQIQELVVRRIQYIEYVRRVHSGSLYWLNSVHLSRDDIEAMHYDNNAAQHLFCLGASLPHMIVSNTTQQSYLRSFLALMKEFETFSSAETTKHRLSGVGRFFRAKTKNDKSEESSAPVEFTHLTIYRLPFVPDMYETFGSVCAILVDAYSKILELPGKAPDSYEMLLRLDERVKRGVLDAFVKDVDAMSKNVVRDEAMKIESLLVNI
;
A
#
# COMPACT_ATOMS: atom_id res chain seq x y z
N MET A 1 -5.95 27.43 -3.80
CA MET A 1 -5.02 26.52 -3.08
C MET A 1 -5.72 25.76 -1.97
N GLU A 2 -6.29 26.43 -0.96
CA GLU A 2 -7.00 25.74 0.14
C GLU A 2 -8.14 24.83 -0.34
N GLN A 3 -8.97 25.32 -1.27
CA GLN A 3 -10.02 24.52 -1.89
C GLN A 3 -9.48 23.30 -2.65
N GLN A 4 -8.31 23.40 -3.28
CA GLN A 4 -7.70 22.29 -4.03
C GLN A 4 -7.14 21.21 -3.10
N ILE A 5 -6.55 21.62 -1.96
CA ILE A 5 -6.14 20.69 -0.90
C ILE A 5 -7.37 19.94 -0.39
N GLN A 6 -8.44 20.67 -0.05
CA GLN A 6 -9.68 20.06 0.45
C GLN A 6 -10.27 19.08 -0.57
N GLU A 7 -10.39 19.49 -1.83
CA GLU A 7 -10.94 18.63 -2.88
C GLU A 7 -10.12 17.35 -3.07
N LEU A 8 -8.79 17.45 -3.11
CA LEU A 8 -7.91 16.30 -3.26
C LEU A 8 -8.04 15.34 -2.06
N VAL A 9 -7.96 15.87 -0.84
CA VAL A 9 -8.07 15.06 0.39
C VAL A 9 -9.41 14.36 0.45
N VAL A 10 -10.52 15.08 0.22
CA VAL A 10 -11.87 14.49 0.25
C VAL A 10 -12.01 13.40 -0.81
N ARG A 11 -11.54 13.64 -2.04
CA ARG A 11 -11.56 12.64 -3.11
C ARG A 11 -10.76 11.40 -2.74
N ARG A 12 -9.58 11.57 -2.13
CA ARG A 12 -8.75 10.44 -1.69
C ARG A 12 -9.40 9.65 -0.55
N ILE A 13 -9.97 10.32 0.45
CA ILE A 13 -10.71 9.67 1.54
C ILE A 13 -11.86 8.83 0.96
N GLN A 14 -12.66 9.41 0.07
CA GLN A 14 -13.75 8.69 -0.59
C GLN A 14 -13.26 7.47 -1.37
N TYR A 15 -12.12 7.60 -2.05
CA TYR A 15 -11.52 6.50 -2.80
C TYR A 15 -11.00 5.38 -1.89
N ILE A 16 -10.29 5.71 -0.80
CA ILE A 16 -9.80 4.72 0.18
C ILE A 16 -11.00 4.01 0.83
N GLU A 17 -12.03 4.74 1.21
CA GLU A 17 -13.23 4.17 1.81
C GLU A 17 -14.00 3.27 0.83
N TYR A 18 -14.10 3.67 -0.44
CA TYR A 18 -14.66 2.82 -1.50
C TYR A 18 -13.87 1.49 -1.62
N VAL A 19 -12.54 1.57 -1.71
CA VAL A 19 -11.66 0.39 -1.78
C VAL A 19 -11.83 -0.50 -0.55
N ARG A 20 -11.85 0.08 0.65
CA ARG A 20 -12.04 -0.62 1.93
C ARG A 20 -13.40 -1.31 1.99
N ARG A 21 -14.46 -0.68 1.47
CA ARG A 21 -15.81 -1.24 1.44
C ARG A 21 -15.97 -2.38 0.43
N VAL A 22 -15.28 -2.30 -0.70
CA VAL A 22 -15.18 -3.42 -1.66
C VAL A 22 -14.41 -4.57 -1.02
N HIS A 23 -13.26 -4.29 -0.37
CA HIS A 23 -12.47 -5.28 0.37
C HIS A 23 -13.30 -6.01 1.45
N SER A 24 -14.15 -5.29 2.19
CA SER A 24 -14.99 -5.90 3.22
C SER A 24 -16.23 -6.63 2.67
N GLY A 25 -16.44 -6.65 1.35
CA GLY A 25 -17.63 -7.21 0.71
C GLY A 25 -18.92 -6.39 0.93
N SER A 26 -18.82 -5.20 1.51
CA SER A 26 -19.96 -4.30 1.79
C SER A 26 -20.37 -3.43 0.60
N LEU A 27 -19.60 -3.46 -0.49
CA LEU A 27 -19.85 -2.69 -1.70
C LEU A 27 -19.43 -3.47 -2.93
N TYR A 28 -20.14 -3.27 -4.04
CA TYR A 28 -19.84 -3.86 -5.33
C TYR A 28 -18.73 -3.09 -6.03
N TRP A 29 -17.78 -3.81 -6.63
CA TRP A 29 -16.79 -3.25 -7.53
C TRP A 29 -17.49 -2.72 -8.79
N LEU A 30 -17.36 -1.41 -9.02
CA LEU A 30 -17.95 -0.67 -10.14
C LEU A 30 -19.45 -0.91 -10.30
N ASN A 31 -20.15 -1.13 -9.18
CA ASN A 31 -21.56 -1.50 -9.13
C ASN A 31 -21.94 -2.74 -9.96
N SER A 32 -20.96 -3.57 -10.33
CA SER A 32 -21.15 -4.71 -11.24
C SER A 32 -20.78 -6.04 -10.61
N VAL A 33 -19.69 -6.09 -9.85
CA VAL A 33 -19.15 -7.35 -9.32
C VAL A 33 -19.12 -7.31 -7.80
N HIS A 34 -19.67 -8.33 -7.14
CA HIS A 34 -19.49 -8.56 -5.72
C HIS A 34 -18.31 -9.49 -5.50
N LEU A 35 -17.43 -9.15 -4.57
CA LEU A 35 -16.32 -10.00 -4.14
C LEU A 35 -16.56 -10.33 -2.66
N SER A 36 -16.66 -11.62 -2.35
CA SER A 36 -16.76 -12.12 -0.99
C SER A 36 -15.41 -12.03 -0.28
N ARG A 37 -15.41 -12.23 1.05
CA ARG A 37 -14.16 -12.35 1.82
C ARG A 37 -13.27 -13.45 1.25
N ASP A 38 -13.84 -14.61 0.94
CA ASP A 38 -13.12 -15.75 0.38
C ASP A 38 -12.46 -15.40 -0.97
N ASP A 39 -13.14 -14.61 -1.81
CA ASP A 39 -12.57 -14.13 -3.08
C ASP A 39 -11.36 -13.21 -2.85
N ILE A 40 -11.43 -12.32 -1.84
CA ILE A 40 -10.33 -11.43 -1.48
C ILE A 40 -9.16 -12.23 -0.85
N GLU A 41 -9.45 -13.16 0.05
CA GLU A 41 -8.42 -14.01 0.68
C GLU A 41 -7.77 -14.97 -0.31
N ALA A 42 -8.48 -15.34 -1.38
CA ALA A 42 -7.92 -16.08 -2.50
C ALA A 42 -6.94 -15.26 -3.36
N MET A 43 -6.89 -13.93 -3.24
CA MET A 43 -5.86 -13.12 -3.86
C MET A 43 -4.53 -13.43 -3.16
N HIS A 44 -3.63 -14.13 -3.86
CA HIS A 44 -2.37 -14.57 -3.26
C HIS A 44 -1.43 -13.38 -3.06
N TYR A 45 -1.41 -12.85 -1.83
CA TYR A 45 -0.46 -11.81 -1.43
C TYR A 45 0.86 -12.41 -0.95
N ASP A 46 1.96 -11.71 -1.25
CA ASP A 46 3.26 -12.05 -0.65
C ASP A 46 3.19 -11.83 0.87
N ASN A 47 3.64 -12.82 1.66
CA ASN A 47 3.74 -12.71 3.12
C ASN A 47 4.52 -11.46 3.56
N ASN A 48 5.49 -11.02 2.75
CA ASN A 48 6.23 -9.79 3.01
C ASN A 48 5.35 -8.54 2.87
N ALA A 49 4.37 -8.54 1.95
CA ALA A 49 3.48 -7.40 1.74
C ALA A 49 2.61 -7.11 2.97
N ALA A 50 2.08 -8.17 3.61
CA ALA A 50 1.33 -8.02 4.86
C ALA A 50 2.22 -7.44 5.97
N GLN A 51 3.44 -7.93 6.12
CA GLN A 51 4.40 -7.40 7.11
C GLN A 51 4.76 -5.94 6.83
N HIS A 52 4.97 -5.56 5.56
CA HIS A 52 5.29 -4.19 5.18
C HIS A 52 4.14 -3.25 5.49
N LEU A 53 2.92 -3.60 5.07
CA LEU A 53 1.73 -2.81 5.36
C LEU A 53 1.48 -2.70 6.86
N PHE A 54 1.74 -3.75 7.63
CA PHE A 54 1.66 -3.70 9.09
C PHE A 54 2.61 -2.64 9.67
N CYS A 55 3.87 -2.63 9.24
CA CYS A 55 4.85 -1.63 9.71
C CYS A 55 4.42 -0.21 9.35
N LEU A 56 3.88 0.01 8.15
CA LEU A 56 3.32 1.30 7.74
C LEU A 56 2.13 1.70 8.63
N GLY A 57 1.16 0.80 8.79
CA GLY A 57 -0.04 1.01 9.59
C GLY A 57 0.27 1.36 11.04
N ALA A 58 1.25 0.68 11.64
CA ALA A 58 1.68 0.94 13.00
C ALA A 58 2.47 2.27 13.16
N SER A 59 3.08 2.77 12.09
CA SER A 59 3.86 4.02 12.11
C SER A 59 3.00 5.28 11.98
N LEU A 60 1.87 5.19 11.25
CA LEU A 60 0.99 6.34 10.99
C LEU A 60 0.40 7.00 12.26
N PRO A 61 -0.09 6.27 13.28
CA PRO A 61 -0.71 6.88 14.47
C PRO A 61 0.19 7.87 15.20
N HIS A 62 1.50 7.60 15.28
CA HIS A 62 2.46 8.49 15.94
C HIS A 62 2.48 9.89 15.31
N MET A 63 2.33 9.96 13.99
CA MET A 63 2.27 11.23 13.27
C MET A 63 0.90 11.90 13.39
N ILE A 64 -0.21 11.14 13.35
CA ILE A 64 -1.58 11.66 13.42
C ILE A 64 -1.85 12.40 14.74
N VAL A 65 -1.35 11.87 15.85
CA VAL A 65 -1.55 12.44 17.20
C VAL A 65 -0.66 13.66 17.45
N SER A 66 0.38 13.88 16.64
CA SER A 66 1.31 14.98 16.84
C SER A 66 0.66 16.34 16.56
N ASN A 67 0.81 17.30 17.49
CA ASN A 67 0.38 18.68 17.31
C ASN A 67 1.43 19.44 16.50
N THR A 68 1.19 19.63 15.21
CA THR A 68 2.16 20.23 14.28
C THR A 68 1.48 21.13 13.25
N THR A 69 2.26 21.78 12.38
CA THR A 69 1.72 22.53 11.24
C THR A 69 1.42 21.59 10.08
N GLN A 70 0.51 21.99 9.18
CA GLN A 70 0.18 21.22 7.98
C GLN A 70 1.43 20.91 7.15
N GLN A 71 2.35 21.88 7.03
CA GLN A 71 3.57 21.70 6.26
C GLN A 71 4.51 20.66 6.88
N SER A 72 4.74 20.73 8.19
CA SER A 72 5.58 19.75 8.89
C SER A 72 4.98 18.34 8.85
N TYR A 73 3.66 18.23 9.01
CA TYR A 73 2.95 16.97 8.88
C TYR A 73 3.14 16.33 7.50
N LEU A 74 2.91 17.11 6.43
CA LEU A 74 3.11 16.63 5.07
C LEU A 74 4.56 16.21 4.79
N ARG A 75 5.56 16.88 5.39
CA ARG A 75 6.98 16.46 5.30
C ARG A 75 7.21 15.11 5.96
N SER A 76 6.72 14.93 7.18
CA SER A 76 6.85 13.68 7.92
C SER A 76 6.12 12.53 7.22
N PHE A 77 4.93 12.78 6.66
CA PHE A 77 4.18 11.76 5.94
C PHE A 77 4.89 11.36 4.63
N LEU A 78 5.41 12.33 3.89
CA LEU A 78 6.22 12.06 2.70
C LEU A 78 7.49 11.27 3.04
N ALA A 79 8.17 11.61 4.14
CA ALA A 79 9.35 10.90 4.60
C ALA A 79 9.02 9.45 4.97
N LEU A 80 7.93 9.24 5.73
CA LEU A 80 7.42 7.91 6.07
C LEU A 80 7.14 7.07 4.81
N MET A 81 6.43 7.63 3.83
CA MET A 81 6.12 6.90 2.59
C MET A 81 7.39 6.57 1.79
N LYS A 82 8.39 7.44 1.78
CA LYS A 82 9.69 7.17 1.13
C LYS A 82 10.48 6.07 1.85
N GLU A 83 10.47 6.10 3.18
CA GLU A 83 11.08 5.06 4.02
C GLU A 83 10.39 3.70 3.79
N PHE A 84 9.06 3.69 3.73
CA PHE A 84 8.26 2.51 3.39
C PHE A 84 8.61 1.93 2.01
N GLU A 85 8.68 2.75 0.95
CA GLU A 85 9.09 2.30 -0.38
C GLU A 85 10.50 1.66 -0.37
N THR A 86 11.42 2.26 0.39
CA THR A 86 12.79 1.75 0.54
C THR A 86 12.81 0.42 1.28
N PHE A 87 12.05 0.30 2.36
CA PHE A 87 11.90 -0.91 3.16
C PHE A 87 11.33 -2.06 2.32
N SER A 88 10.23 -1.82 1.60
CA SER A 88 9.60 -2.83 0.74
C SER A 88 10.48 -3.27 -0.44
N SER A 89 11.30 -2.36 -0.98
CA SER A 89 12.22 -2.67 -2.09
C SER A 89 13.51 -3.38 -1.64
N ALA A 90 13.97 -3.15 -0.42
CA ALA A 90 15.21 -3.73 0.09
C ALA A 90 15.10 -5.25 0.29
N GLU A 91 13.91 -5.75 0.67
CA GLU A 91 13.71 -7.16 0.97
C GLU A 91 13.61 -8.04 -0.30
N THR A 92 13.07 -7.50 -1.40
CA THR A 92 13.03 -8.18 -2.71
C THR A 92 14.42 -8.36 -3.34
N THR A 93 15.40 -7.52 -2.97
CA THR A 93 16.76 -7.58 -3.54
C THR A 93 17.58 -8.75 -2.98
N LYS A 94 17.31 -9.19 -1.74
CA LYS A 94 17.96 -10.38 -1.15
C LYS A 94 17.64 -11.67 -1.92
N HIS A 95 16.44 -11.77 -2.50
CA HIS A 95 16.04 -12.92 -3.30
C HIS A 95 16.52 -12.88 -4.76
N ARG A 96 16.94 -11.72 -5.29
CA ARG A 96 17.40 -11.58 -6.69
C ARG A 96 18.90 -11.82 -6.90
N LEU A 97 19.71 -11.84 -5.85
CA LEU A 97 21.15 -12.18 -5.95
C LEU A 97 21.46 -13.67 -5.71
N SER A 98 20.46 -14.52 -5.49
CA SER A 98 20.69 -15.95 -5.24
C SER A 98 20.64 -16.86 -6.49
N GLY A 99 20.42 -16.33 -7.70
CA GLY A 99 20.26 -17.25 -8.84
C GLY A 99 20.16 -16.66 -10.23
N VAL A 100 21.19 -15.95 -10.72
CA VAL A 100 21.51 -15.92 -12.16
C VAL A 100 23.03 -15.77 -12.32
N GLY A 101 23.62 -16.66 -13.11
CA GLY A 101 25.06 -16.96 -13.15
C GLY A 101 25.99 -15.78 -13.47
N ARG A 102 27.06 -15.68 -12.68
CA ARG A 102 28.31 -15.02 -13.06
C ARG A 102 29.04 -15.89 -14.10
N PHE A 103 28.67 -15.77 -15.37
CA PHE A 103 29.62 -16.04 -16.44
C PHE A 103 30.60 -14.85 -16.47
N PHE A 104 31.90 -15.16 -16.45
CA PHE A 104 33.06 -14.25 -16.39
C PHE A 104 33.42 -13.68 -15.00
N ARG A 105 34.36 -14.35 -14.29
CA ARG A 105 35.57 -13.69 -13.75
C ARG A 105 36.60 -14.71 -13.25
N ALA A 106 37.83 -14.50 -13.71
CA ALA A 106 39.01 -15.29 -13.41
C ALA A 106 39.41 -15.30 -11.92
N LYS A 107 39.95 -16.46 -11.53
CA LYS A 107 40.95 -16.75 -10.49
C LYS A 107 41.60 -15.51 -9.85
N THR A 108 41.38 -15.27 -8.54
CA THR A 108 42.42 -15.20 -7.48
C THR A 108 41.91 -14.58 -6.16
N LYS A 109 42.35 -15.23 -5.07
CA LYS A 109 42.64 -14.76 -3.70
C LYS A 109 41.56 -14.04 -2.87
N ASN A 110 41.06 -14.82 -1.91
CA ASN A 110 41.07 -14.54 -0.46
C ASN A 110 40.85 -13.08 -0.04
N ASP A 111 39.61 -12.75 0.27
CA ASP A 111 39.31 -11.73 1.28
C ASP A 111 38.04 -12.12 2.04
N LYS A 112 38.15 -12.23 3.36
CA LYS A 112 37.00 -12.36 4.26
C LYS A 112 36.43 -10.96 4.44
N SER A 113 35.56 -10.56 3.53
CA SER A 113 34.69 -9.39 3.74
C SER A 113 33.45 -9.88 4.49
N GLU A 114 33.47 -9.75 5.82
CA GLU A 114 32.23 -9.66 6.59
C GLU A 114 31.53 -8.37 6.13
N GLU A 115 30.58 -8.53 5.20
CA GLU A 115 29.72 -7.47 4.69
C GLU A 115 28.74 -7.09 5.82
N SER A 116 29.22 -6.31 6.78
CA SER A 116 28.36 -5.62 7.74
C SER A 116 27.64 -4.49 7.01
N SER A 117 26.53 -4.83 6.34
CA SER A 117 25.58 -3.80 5.95
C SER A 117 25.02 -3.21 7.24
N ALA A 118 25.52 -2.03 7.63
CA ALA A 118 24.94 -1.29 8.75
C ALA A 118 23.41 -1.28 8.58
N PRO A 119 22.62 -1.61 9.61
CA PRO A 119 21.18 -1.65 9.49
C PRO A 119 20.70 -0.27 9.02
N VAL A 120 19.97 -0.22 7.92
CA VAL A 120 19.33 1.00 7.45
C VAL A 120 18.39 1.46 8.57
N GLU A 121 18.76 2.54 9.23
CA GLU A 121 17.97 3.12 10.31
C GLU A 121 16.87 3.98 9.69
N PHE A 122 15.62 3.70 10.07
CA PHE A 122 14.44 4.43 9.63
C PHE A 122 14.02 5.37 10.75
N THR A 123 13.72 6.63 10.39
CA THR A 123 13.36 7.67 11.38
C THR A 123 11.87 7.73 11.60
N HIS A 124 11.07 7.55 10.55
CA HIS A 124 9.62 7.68 10.58
C HIS A 124 8.94 6.31 10.54
N LEU A 125 9.51 5.34 9.81
CA LEU A 125 9.00 3.99 9.72
C LEU A 125 9.49 3.16 10.91
N THR A 126 8.54 2.68 11.73
CA THR A 126 8.82 1.73 12.79
C THR A 126 8.75 0.30 12.25
N ILE A 127 9.87 -0.43 12.33
CA ILE A 127 9.94 -1.83 11.89
C ILE A 127 9.56 -2.74 13.05
N TYR A 128 8.49 -3.50 12.86
CA TYR A 128 8.11 -4.58 13.77
C TYR A 128 8.60 -5.92 13.24
N ARG A 129 9.23 -6.73 14.08
CA ARG A 129 9.57 -8.13 13.76
C ARG A 129 8.60 -9.04 14.50
N LEU A 130 7.53 -9.43 13.83
CA LEU A 130 6.48 -10.22 14.43
C LEU A 130 6.86 -11.71 14.45
N PRO A 131 6.48 -12.47 15.50
CA PRO A 131 6.71 -13.92 15.54
C PRO A 131 5.72 -14.72 14.68
N PHE A 132 4.84 -14.02 13.96
CA PHE A 132 3.83 -14.56 13.04
C PHE A 132 3.75 -13.67 11.80
N VAL A 133 3.20 -14.20 10.71
CA VAL A 133 2.88 -13.43 9.50
C VAL A 133 1.54 -12.73 9.73
N PRO A 134 1.44 -11.40 9.60
CA PRO A 134 0.16 -10.71 9.69
C PRO A 134 -0.81 -11.22 8.64
N ASP A 135 -2.08 -11.32 9.03
CA ASP A 135 -3.13 -11.61 8.08
C ASP A 135 -3.33 -10.41 7.14
N MET A 136 -3.22 -10.64 5.83
CA MET A 136 -3.25 -9.56 4.84
C MET A 136 -4.63 -8.89 4.77
N TYR A 137 -5.71 -9.65 4.90
CA TYR A 137 -7.08 -9.14 4.86
C TYR A 137 -7.31 -8.13 5.99
N GLU A 138 -7.03 -8.54 7.23
CA GLU A 138 -7.20 -7.65 8.39
C GLU A 138 -6.20 -6.48 8.37
N THR A 139 -4.96 -6.73 7.93
CA THR A 139 -3.92 -5.70 7.86
C THR A 139 -4.27 -4.61 6.85
N PHE A 140 -4.66 -4.99 5.63
CA PHE A 140 -5.00 -4.03 4.58
C PHE A 140 -6.20 -3.16 4.97
N GLY A 141 -7.27 -3.78 5.50
CA GLY A 141 -8.44 -3.06 5.97
C GLY A 141 -8.11 -2.05 7.07
N SER A 142 -7.25 -2.44 8.01
CA SER A 142 -6.77 -1.58 9.10
C SER A 142 -5.93 -0.41 8.59
N VAL A 143 -4.99 -0.65 7.67
CA VAL A 143 -4.17 0.41 7.06
C VAL A 143 -5.04 1.41 6.30
N CYS A 144 -6.06 0.95 5.55
CA CYS A 144 -6.99 1.84 4.87
C CYS A 144 -7.75 2.75 5.85
N ALA A 145 -8.23 2.21 6.98
CA ALA A 145 -8.89 3.01 8.01
C ALA A 145 -7.97 4.08 8.60
N ILE A 146 -6.74 3.69 8.98
CA ILE A 146 -5.75 4.62 9.53
C ILE A 146 -5.34 5.69 8.49
N LEU A 147 -5.28 5.33 7.20
CA LEU A 147 -5.02 6.30 6.13
C LEU A 147 -6.18 7.30 5.97
N VAL A 148 -7.44 6.89 6.13
CA VAL A 148 -8.57 7.83 6.16
C VAL A 148 -8.38 8.86 7.27
N ASP A 149 -7.98 8.43 8.47
CA ASP A 149 -7.68 9.34 9.58
C ASP A 149 -6.47 10.24 9.26
N ALA A 150 -5.41 9.67 8.68
CA ALA A 150 -4.20 10.40 8.31
C ALA A 150 -4.47 11.50 7.27
N TYR A 151 -5.36 11.24 6.30
CA TYR A 151 -5.78 12.23 5.32
C TYR A 151 -6.74 13.26 5.92
N SER A 152 -7.68 12.82 6.77
CA SER A 152 -8.60 13.72 7.46
C SER A 152 -7.84 14.74 8.31
N LYS A 153 -6.76 14.30 8.97
CA LYS A 153 -5.90 15.16 9.76
C LYS A 153 -5.35 16.37 8.98
N ILE A 154 -5.05 16.20 7.69
CA ILE A 154 -4.53 17.28 6.84
C ILE A 154 -5.47 18.50 6.83
N LEU A 155 -6.79 18.26 6.87
CA LEU A 155 -7.80 19.32 6.84
C LEU A 155 -7.92 20.09 8.16
N GLU A 156 -7.52 19.46 9.28
CA GLU A 156 -7.59 20.04 10.62
C GLU A 156 -6.37 20.89 10.98
N LEU A 157 -5.25 20.69 10.28
CA LEU A 157 -3.96 21.25 10.70
C LEU A 157 -3.86 22.76 10.39
N PRO A 158 -3.28 23.56 11.31
CA PRO A 158 -3.04 24.96 11.09
C PRO A 158 -1.82 25.21 10.16
N GLY A 159 -1.74 26.40 9.58
CA GLY A 159 -0.57 26.84 8.82
C GLY A 159 -0.52 26.31 7.38
N LYS A 160 -1.39 26.85 6.52
CA LYS A 160 -1.46 26.51 5.10
C LYS A 160 -0.32 27.20 4.35
N ALA A 161 0.79 26.48 4.17
CA ALA A 161 1.95 26.97 3.41
C ALA A 161 1.71 26.86 1.89
N PRO A 162 2.30 27.75 1.06
CA PRO A 162 2.12 27.74 -0.40
C PRO A 162 2.44 26.37 -1.05
N ASP A 163 3.50 25.71 -0.58
CA ASP A 163 3.99 24.45 -1.15
C ASP A 163 3.20 23.21 -0.70
N SER A 164 2.23 23.38 0.21
CA SER A 164 1.49 22.26 0.80
C SER A 164 0.74 21.44 -0.25
N TYR A 165 0.20 22.09 -1.27
CA TYR A 165 -0.55 21.40 -2.33
C TYR A 165 0.37 20.52 -3.19
N GLU A 166 1.55 21.01 -3.55
CA GLU A 166 2.52 20.22 -4.32
C GLU A 166 3.04 19.02 -3.50
N MET A 167 3.33 19.24 -2.22
CA MET A 167 3.70 18.16 -1.30
C MET A 167 2.59 17.12 -1.19
N LEU A 168 1.33 17.55 -1.09
CA LEU A 168 0.18 16.67 -1.03
C LEU A 168 0.03 15.85 -2.31
N LEU A 169 0.23 16.41 -3.50
CA LEU A 169 0.21 15.65 -4.75
C LEU A 169 1.25 14.53 -4.75
N ARG A 170 2.48 14.84 -4.31
CA ARG A 170 3.58 13.86 -4.20
C ARG A 170 3.30 12.77 -3.17
N LEU A 171 2.60 13.12 -2.09
CA LEU A 171 2.18 12.19 -1.05
C LEU A 171 1.08 11.26 -1.60
N ASP A 172 0.10 11.86 -2.26
CA ASP A 172 -1.06 11.17 -2.81
C ASP A 172 -0.68 10.12 -3.84
N GLU A 173 0.27 10.43 -4.71
CA GLU A 173 0.83 9.48 -5.66
C GLU A 173 1.50 8.30 -4.96
N ARG A 174 2.25 8.54 -3.88
CA ARG A 174 2.95 7.50 -3.12
C ARG A 174 1.98 6.59 -2.38
N VAL A 175 0.94 7.14 -1.74
CA VAL A 175 -0.09 6.34 -1.07
C VAL A 175 -0.83 5.48 -2.08
N LYS A 176 -1.20 6.06 -3.22
CA LYS A 176 -1.85 5.31 -4.31
C LYS A 176 -0.98 4.12 -4.75
N ARG A 177 0.28 4.38 -5.13
CA ARG A 177 1.19 3.36 -5.65
C ARG A 177 1.62 2.33 -4.62
N GLY A 178 1.95 2.79 -3.41
CA GLY A 178 2.55 1.97 -2.35
C GLY A 178 1.54 1.13 -1.58
N VAL A 179 0.27 1.53 -1.55
CA VAL A 179 -0.76 0.87 -0.72
C VAL A 179 -1.93 0.35 -1.56
N LEU A 180 -2.49 1.17 -2.47
CA LEU A 180 -3.79 0.88 -3.08
C LEU A 180 -3.69 0.15 -4.41
N ASP A 181 -2.71 0.49 -5.26
CA ASP A 181 -2.66 0.04 -6.65
C ASP A 181 -2.54 -1.49 -6.78
N ALA A 182 -1.84 -2.17 -5.87
CA ALA A 182 -1.72 -3.63 -5.89
C ALA A 182 -3.11 -4.28 -5.70
N PHE A 183 -3.78 -3.96 -4.59
CA PHE A 183 -5.12 -4.44 -4.30
C PHE A 183 -6.12 -4.12 -5.42
N VAL A 184 -6.11 -2.88 -5.92
CA VAL A 184 -7.03 -2.46 -6.99
C VAL A 184 -6.82 -3.25 -8.29
N LYS A 185 -5.56 -3.57 -8.63
CA LYS A 185 -5.26 -4.41 -9.80
C LYS A 185 -5.74 -5.84 -9.61
N ASP A 186 -5.59 -6.39 -8.41
CA ASP A 186 -6.03 -7.76 -8.10
C ASP A 186 -7.56 -7.87 -8.11
N VAL A 187 -8.25 -6.89 -7.53
CA VAL A 187 -9.71 -6.76 -7.62
C VAL A 187 -10.19 -6.65 -9.06
N ASP A 188 -9.53 -5.83 -9.88
CA ASP A 188 -9.88 -5.68 -11.30
C ASP A 188 -9.67 -6.99 -12.08
N ALA A 189 -8.56 -7.69 -11.83
CA ALA A 189 -8.26 -8.98 -12.44
C ALA A 189 -9.29 -10.06 -12.04
N MET A 190 -9.61 -10.15 -10.74
CA MET A 190 -10.61 -11.07 -10.22
C MET A 190 -12.00 -10.76 -10.81
N SER A 191 -12.37 -9.49 -10.84
CA SER A 191 -13.66 -9.04 -11.38
C SER A 191 -13.87 -9.43 -12.84
N LYS A 192 -12.80 -9.36 -13.65
CA LYS A 192 -12.83 -9.82 -15.04
C LYS A 192 -13.07 -11.33 -15.16
N ASN A 193 -12.49 -12.12 -14.26
CA ASN A 193 -12.72 -13.56 -14.22
C ASN A 193 -14.18 -13.87 -13.85
N VAL A 194 -14.72 -13.22 -12.81
CA VAL A 194 -16.12 -13.39 -12.39
C VAL A 194 -17.07 -13.07 -13.55
N VAL A 195 -16.89 -11.93 -14.22
CA VAL A 195 -17.75 -11.55 -15.35
C VAL A 195 -17.66 -12.55 -16.50
N ARG A 196 -16.44 -13.02 -16.83
CA ARG A 196 -16.25 -14.03 -17.88
C ARG A 196 -16.96 -15.33 -17.53
N ASP A 197 -16.81 -15.80 -16.30
CA ASP A 197 -17.36 -17.08 -15.87
C ASP A 197 -18.90 -17.03 -15.81
N GLU A 198 -19.48 -15.90 -15.38
CA GLU A 198 -20.93 -15.67 -15.46
C GLU A 198 -21.43 -15.59 -16.91
N ALA A 199 -20.68 -14.96 -17.82
CA ALA A 199 -21.04 -14.91 -19.24
C ALA A 199 -21.06 -16.32 -19.88
N MET A 200 -20.07 -17.17 -19.56
CA MET A 200 -20.02 -18.55 -20.04
C MET A 200 -21.19 -19.40 -19.53
N LYS A 201 -21.63 -19.19 -18.29
CA LYS A 201 -22.83 -19.86 -17.74
C LYS A 201 -24.07 -19.50 -18.57
N ILE A 202 -24.26 -18.21 -18.87
CA ILE A 202 -25.40 -17.75 -19.68
C ILE A 202 -25.34 -18.36 -21.09
N GLU A 203 -24.16 -18.35 -21.74
CA GLU A 203 -23.98 -18.94 -23.07
C GLU A 203 -24.37 -20.42 -23.09
N SER A 204 -23.94 -21.19 -22.08
CA SER A 204 -24.28 -22.61 -21.97
C SER A 204 -25.79 -22.88 -21.84
N LEU A 205 -26.54 -21.95 -21.23
CA LEU A 205 -27.99 -22.06 -21.11
C LEU A 205 -28.68 -21.74 -22.43
N LEU A 206 -28.17 -20.76 -23.19
CA LEU A 206 -28.73 -20.34 -24.47
C LEU A 206 -28.53 -21.39 -25.58
N VAL A 207 -27.43 -22.15 -25.55
CA VAL A 207 -27.18 -23.23 -26.53
C VAL A 207 -28.13 -24.42 -26.35
N ASN A 208 -28.77 -24.55 -25.19
CA ASN A 208 -29.69 -25.64 -24.86
C ASN A 208 -31.19 -25.28 -25.01
N ILE A 209 -31.50 -24.13 -25.62
CA ILE A 209 -32.86 -23.66 -25.95
C ILE A 209 -33.06 -23.73 -27.47
#